data_AF-A0A518DFB1-F1
#
_entry.id   AF-A0A518DFB1-F1
#
_cell.length_a   1.000
_cell.length_b   1.000
_cell.length_c   1.000
_cell.angle_alpha   90.00
_cell.angle_beta   90.00
_cell.angle_gamma   90.00
#
_symmetry.space_group_name_H-M   'P 1'
#
loop_
_entity.id
_entity.type
_entity.pdbx_description
1 polymer ?
#
loop_
_entity_poly.entity_id
_entity_poly.type
_entity_poly.pdbx_seq_one_letter_code
_entity_poly.pdbx_strand_id
1 'polypeptide(L)'
;MNDPENMADSTQMLERVEELVSLLVDDALSDDRFEELTALLEKSLEARSRYVEAIQLHVDLQEYYSRRTLPERGAPVLGLLGAEVRCDLMSPNDSAVGGLDASGLDTGS
;
A
#
# COMPACT_ATOMS: atom_id res chain seq x y z
N MET A 1 7.27 -16.63 -31.98
CA MET A 1 8.49 -15.89 -31.61
C MET A 1 8.01 -14.67 -30.84
N ASN A 2 8.34 -14.55 -29.56
CA ASN A 2 8.18 -13.27 -28.85
C ASN A 2 9.52 -12.56 -28.97
N ASP A 3 9.54 -11.42 -29.64
CA ASP A 3 10.74 -10.61 -29.80
C ASP A 3 11.09 -9.92 -28.48
N PRO A 4 12.30 -10.14 -27.92
CA PRO A 4 12.67 -9.61 -26.60
C PRO A 4 12.74 -8.08 -26.57
N GLU A 5 12.93 -7.43 -27.71
CA GLU A 5 12.98 -5.96 -27.83
C GLU A 5 11.61 -5.32 -27.55
N ASN A 6 10.51 -5.98 -27.92
CA ASN A 6 9.15 -5.47 -27.69
C ASN A 6 8.78 -5.49 -26.19
N MET A 7 9.28 -6.46 -25.42
CA MET A 7 9.04 -6.53 -23.97
C MET A 7 9.81 -5.45 -23.20
N ALA A 8 11.02 -5.10 -23.64
CA ALA A 8 11.82 -4.05 -23.02
C ALA A 8 11.18 -2.66 -23.23
N ASP A 9 10.64 -2.41 -24.42
CA ASP A 9 9.93 -1.16 -24.74
C ASP A 9 8.65 -1.00 -23.90
N SER A 10 7.84 -2.06 -23.79
CA SER A 10 6.67 -2.08 -22.91
C SER A 10 7.04 -1.82 -21.45
N THR A 11 8.14 -2.40 -20.96
CA THR A 11 8.56 -2.23 -19.56
C THR A 11 8.91 -0.77 -19.27
N GLN A 12 9.72 -0.14 -20.13
CA GLN A 12 10.08 1.27 -19.98
C GLN A 12 8.86 2.20 -20.06
N MET A 13 7.92 1.88 -20.95
CA MET A 13 6.66 2.60 -21.05
C MET A 13 5.85 2.49 -19.76
N LEU A 14 5.74 1.30 -19.16
CA LEU A 14 5.00 1.09 -17.92
C LEU A 14 5.67 1.78 -16.73
N GLU A 15 7.00 1.72 -16.62
CA GLU A 15 7.78 2.46 -15.63
C GLU A 15 7.56 3.98 -15.77
N ARG A 16 7.49 4.48 -17.01
CA ARG A 16 7.21 5.89 -17.27
C ARG A 16 5.80 6.29 -16.84
N VAL A 17 4.80 5.43 -17.06
CA VAL A 17 3.42 5.66 -16.57
C VAL A 17 3.41 5.74 -15.04
N GLU A 18 4.10 4.85 -14.34
CA GLU A 18 4.18 4.86 -12.87
C GLU A 18 4.82 6.14 -12.33
N GLU A 19 5.92 6.60 -12.94
CA GLU A 19 6.58 7.85 -12.57
C GLU A 19 5.61 9.05 -12.71
N LEU A 20 4.94 9.15 -13.86
CA LEU A 20 3.99 10.23 -14.13
C LEU A 20 2.77 10.19 -13.19
N VAL A 21 2.29 8.99 -12.84
CA VAL A 21 1.21 8.82 -11.87
C VAL A 21 1.65 9.23 -10.46
N SER A 22 2.87 8.90 -10.04
CA SER A 22 3.37 9.34 -8.73
C SER A 22 3.40 10.87 -8.64
N LEU A 23 3.88 11.55 -9.69
CA LEU A 23 3.88 13.02 -9.76
C LEU A 23 2.45 13.60 -9.80
N LEU A 24 1.50 12.92 -10.45
CA LEU A 24 0.10 13.33 -10.48
C LEU A 24 -0.52 13.30 -9.09
N VAL A 25 -0.28 12.21 -8.34
CA VAL A 25 -0.81 12.04 -6.98
C VAL A 25 -0.20 13.06 -6.02
N ASP A 26 1.08 13.41 -6.21
CA ASP A 26 1.78 14.41 -5.41
C ASP A 26 1.49 15.87 -5.83
N ASP A 27 0.56 16.11 -6.77
CA ASP A 27 0.22 17.43 -7.33
C ASP A 27 1.44 18.19 -7.89
N ALA A 28 2.42 17.43 -8.40
CA ALA A 28 3.69 17.93 -8.91
C ALA A 28 3.86 17.70 -10.43
N LEU A 29 2.80 17.29 -11.11
CA LEU A 29 2.80 17.02 -12.54
C LEU A 29 2.51 18.30 -13.34
N SER A 30 3.43 18.68 -14.23
CA SER A 30 3.24 19.80 -15.16
C SER A 30 2.31 19.43 -16.33
N ASP A 31 1.66 20.43 -16.93
CA ASP A 31 0.76 20.24 -18.08
C ASP A 31 1.38 19.43 -19.23
N ASP A 32 2.63 19.74 -19.62
CA ASP A 32 3.34 18.99 -20.68
C ASP A 32 3.47 17.48 -20.37
N ARG A 33 3.66 17.15 -19.08
CA ARG A 33 3.81 15.76 -18.61
C ARG A 33 2.45 15.08 -18.43
N PHE A 34 1.41 15.85 -18.16
CA PHE A 34 0.04 15.37 -18.15
C PHE A 34 -0.41 14.99 -19.58
N GLU A 35 -0.04 15.78 -20.59
CA GLU A 35 -0.25 15.42 -21.99
C GLU A 35 0.53 14.15 -22.37
N GLU A 36 1.79 14.03 -21.91
CA GLU A 36 2.59 12.81 -22.10
C GLU A 36 1.90 11.58 -21.52
N LEU A 37 1.44 11.65 -20.26
CA LEU A 37 0.69 10.57 -19.61
C LEU A 37 -0.56 10.22 -20.42
N THR A 38 -1.35 11.21 -20.82
CA THR A 38 -2.57 11.01 -21.62
C THR A 38 -2.26 10.28 -22.93
N ALA A 39 -1.21 10.71 -23.64
CA ALA A 39 -0.80 10.08 -24.89
C ALA A 39 -0.39 8.62 -24.71
N LEU A 40 0.25 8.25 -23.58
CA LEU A 40 0.60 6.86 -23.26
C LEU A 40 -0.65 6.02 -22.96
N LEU A 41 -1.60 6.57 -22.20
CA LEU A 41 -2.86 5.89 -21.84
C LEU A 41 -3.78 5.66 -23.05
N GLU A 42 -3.79 6.55 -24.03
CA GLU A 42 -4.56 6.35 -25.26
C GLU A 42 -4.02 5.19 -26.10
N LYS A 43 -2.68 5.08 -26.18
CA LYS A 43 -1.98 4.14 -27.06
C LYS A 43 -1.99 2.70 -26.55
N SER A 44 -2.02 2.47 -25.23
CA SER A 44 -1.86 1.12 -24.67
C SER A 44 -2.91 0.79 -23.61
N LEU A 45 -3.56 -0.38 -23.77
CA LEU A 45 -4.43 -0.94 -22.75
C LEU A 45 -3.64 -1.30 -21.48
N GLU A 46 -2.40 -1.77 -21.64
CA GLU A 46 -1.51 -2.16 -20.55
C GLU A 46 -1.12 -0.94 -19.71
N ALA A 47 -0.84 0.19 -20.36
CA ALA A 47 -0.62 1.48 -19.68
C ALA A 47 -1.83 1.91 -18.85
N ARG A 48 -3.06 1.72 -19.38
CA ARG A 48 -4.30 2.00 -18.62
C ARG A 48 -4.46 1.10 -17.41
N SER A 49 -4.16 -0.19 -17.55
CA SER A 49 -4.20 -1.12 -16.39
C SER A 49 -3.22 -0.66 -15.32
N ARG A 50 -1.98 -0.35 -15.72
CA ARG A 50 -0.92 0.09 -14.80
C ARG A 50 -1.24 1.39 -14.10
N TYR A 51 -1.84 2.34 -14.81
CA TYR A 51 -2.34 3.59 -14.23
C TYR A 51 -3.37 3.33 -13.12
N VAL A 52 -4.37 2.47 -13.38
CA VAL A 52 -5.40 2.15 -12.38
C VAL A 52 -4.79 1.45 -11.16
N GLU A 53 -3.89 0.49 -11.37
CA GLU A 53 -3.19 -0.21 -10.30
C GLU A 53 -2.35 0.74 -9.43
N ALA A 54 -1.61 1.66 -10.05
CA ALA A 54 -0.81 2.65 -9.34
C ALA A 54 -1.69 3.58 -8.49
N ILE A 55 -2.78 4.13 -9.07
CA ILE A 55 -3.73 4.97 -8.33
C ILE A 55 -4.35 4.21 -7.16
N GLN A 56 -4.76 2.95 -7.36
CA GLN A 56 -5.34 2.13 -6.29
C GLN A 56 -4.36 1.95 -5.13
N LEU A 57 -3.09 1.67 -5.42
CA LEU A 57 -2.06 1.56 -4.39
C LEU A 57 -1.94 2.87 -3.58
N HIS A 58 -1.96 4.03 -4.23
CA HIS A 58 -1.90 5.31 -3.53
C HIS A 58 -3.12 5.53 -2.63
N VAL A 59 -4.33 5.17 -3.10
CA VAL A 59 -5.56 5.22 -2.28
C VAL A 59 -5.46 4.30 -1.07
N ASP A 60 -5.01 3.05 -1.28
CA ASP A 60 -4.86 2.06 -0.22
C ASP A 60 -3.84 2.51 0.84
N LEU A 61 -2.72 3.08 0.41
CA LEU A 61 -1.70 3.64 1.30
C LEU A 61 -2.25 4.85 2.08
N GLN A 62 -2.93 5.78 1.40
CA GLN A 62 -3.55 6.93 2.04
C GLN A 62 -4.57 6.48 3.09
N GLU A 63 -5.41 5.50 2.77
CA GLU A 63 -6.39 4.94 3.71
C GLU A 63 -5.70 4.28 4.91
N TYR A 64 -4.69 3.44 4.66
CA TYR A 64 -3.95 2.75 5.72
C TYR A 64 -3.32 3.72 6.72
N TYR A 65 -2.63 4.75 6.22
CA TYR A 65 -1.98 5.74 7.08
C TYR A 65 -3.00 6.69 7.73
N SER A 66 -4.06 7.10 7.03
CA SER A 66 -5.11 7.95 7.61
C SER A 66 -5.85 7.26 8.77
N ARG A 67 -6.06 5.94 8.68
CA ARG A 67 -6.66 5.13 9.76
C ARG A 67 -5.74 5.00 10.98
N ARG A 68 -4.41 5.09 10.81
CA ARG A 68 -3.42 5.06 11.90
C ARG A 68 -3.12 6.43 12.52
N THR A 69 -3.39 7.52 11.82
CA THR A 69 -3.15 8.90 12.29
C THR A 69 -4.36 9.53 12.99
N LEU A 70 -5.34 8.74 13.45
CA LEU A 70 -6.28 9.22 14.47
C LEU A 70 -5.60 9.02 15.83
N PRO A 71 -4.93 10.04 16.41
CA PRO A 71 -4.64 9.99 17.83
C PRO A 71 -5.98 9.97 18.56
N GLU A 72 -6.23 8.95 19.38
CA GLU A 72 -7.06 9.20 20.56
C GLU A 72 -6.50 10.47 21.22
N ARG A 73 -7.36 11.47 21.38
CA ARG A 73 -7.04 12.79 21.93
C ARG A 73 -6.02 12.68 23.08
N GLY A 74 -4.79 13.16 22.87
CA GLY A 74 -3.95 13.67 23.97
C GLY A 74 -2.61 13.00 24.22
N ALA A 75 -1.75 12.81 23.20
CA ALA A 75 -0.33 12.60 23.46
C ALA A 75 0.55 13.57 22.63
N PRO A 76 1.41 14.38 23.27
CA PRO A 76 2.29 15.31 22.55
C PRO A 76 3.37 14.54 21.77
N VAL A 77 3.40 14.77 20.46
CA VAL A 77 4.20 14.06 19.43
C VAL A 77 5.72 14.27 19.55
N LEU A 78 6.20 15.09 20.48
CA LEU A 78 7.65 15.32 20.67
C LEU A 78 8.40 14.17 21.35
N GLY A 79 7.72 13.13 21.85
CA GLY A 79 8.36 11.97 22.47
C GLY A 79 8.83 10.87 21.50
N LEU A 80 8.34 10.86 20.25
CA LEU A 80 8.51 9.69 19.37
C LEU A 80 9.84 9.64 18.60
N LEU A 81 10.60 10.74 18.56
CA LEU A 81 11.95 10.74 17.98
C LEU A 81 13.03 10.19 18.94
N GLY A 82 12.66 9.89 20.20
CA GLY A 82 13.58 9.34 21.21
C GLY A 82 13.36 7.87 21.55
N ALA A 83 12.31 7.23 21.05
CA ALA A 83 12.00 5.83 21.36
C ALA A 83 12.32 4.97 20.14
N GLU A 84 13.44 4.26 20.24
CA GLU A 84 13.94 3.28 19.30
C GLU A 84 12.82 2.40 18.74
N VAL A 85 12.76 2.31 17.41
CA VAL A 85 11.97 1.33 16.67
C VAL A 85 12.50 -0.06 17.06
N ARG A 86 11.96 -0.65 18.12
CA ARG A 86 12.01 -2.08 18.32
C ARG A 86 11.00 -2.68 17.36
N CYS A 87 11.47 -3.00 16.16
CA CYS A 87 10.84 -4.01 15.32
C CYS A 87 10.78 -5.30 16.14
N ASP A 88 9.67 -5.55 16.83
CA ASP A 88 9.41 -6.85 17.42
C ASP A 88 9.17 -7.85 16.29
N LEU A 89 10.28 -8.47 15.93
CA LEU A 89 10.41 -9.66 15.12
C LEU A 89 9.69 -10.80 15.85
N MET A 90 8.37 -10.92 15.68
CA MET A 90 7.67 -12.14 16.06
C MET A 90 8.01 -13.23 15.04
N SER A 91 9.13 -13.91 15.31
CA SER A 91 9.42 -15.23 14.74
C SER A 91 8.40 -16.27 15.22
N PRO A 92 8.04 -17.25 14.37
CA PRO A 92 7.09 -18.30 14.70
C PRO A 92 7.76 -19.36 15.59
N ASN A 93 7.03 -19.96 16.54
CA ASN A 93 6.70 -21.40 16.56
C ASN A 93 6.19 -21.90 17.93
N ASP A 94 5.21 -22.81 17.84
CA ASP A 94 4.90 -24.00 18.65
C ASP A 94 4.62 -23.99 20.18
N SER A 95 3.45 -24.56 20.48
CA SER A 95 3.14 -25.49 21.58
C SER A 95 3.21 -25.05 23.05
N ALA A 96 2.05 -25.03 23.71
CA ALA A 96 1.85 -25.69 25.00
C ALA A 96 0.36 -25.96 25.30
N VAL A 97 0.11 -27.24 25.54
CA VAL A 97 -1.11 -27.88 26.06
C VAL A 97 -1.35 -27.60 27.56
N GLY A 98 -2.59 -27.80 28.01
CA GLY A 98 -3.00 -27.99 29.41
C GLY A 98 -3.80 -26.80 29.97
N GLY A 99 -4.89 -26.92 30.73
CA GLY A 99 -5.63 -28.02 31.38
C GLY A 99 -6.86 -27.35 32.05
N LEU A 100 -8.06 -27.93 31.96
CA LEU A 100 -8.76 -28.61 33.06
C LEU A 100 -9.11 -27.75 34.29
N ASP A 101 -10.37 -27.30 34.40
CA ASP A 101 -11.33 -27.52 35.52
C ASP A 101 -12.64 -26.74 35.22
N ALA A 102 -13.82 -27.36 35.12
CA ALA A 102 -14.73 -27.91 36.13
C ALA A 102 -15.52 -26.86 36.96
N SER A 103 -16.84 -26.78 36.72
CA SER A 103 -17.94 -26.77 37.75
C SER A 103 -19.06 -25.72 37.56
N GLY A 104 -20.31 -26.17 37.76
CA GLY A 104 -21.48 -25.37 38.17
C GLY A 104 -22.58 -25.20 37.11
N LEU A 105 -23.62 -26.06 37.06
CA LEU A 105 -24.97 -25.92 37.70
C LEU A 105 -25.71 -24.62 37.31
N ASP A 106 -27.01 -24.54 37.03
CA ASP A 106 -28.19 -25.42 37.09
C ASP A 106 -29.41 -24.59 36.57
N THR A 107 -30.49 -25.27 36.17
CA THR A 107 -31.92 -24.89 35.94
C THR A 107 -32.30 -23.41 35.66
N GLY A 108 -33.17 -23.04 34.72
CA GLY A 108 -34.37 -23.67 34.20
C GLY A 108 -35.52 -22.63 34.30
N SER A 109 -36.23 -22.37 33.19
CA SER A 109 -37.68 -22.13 33.12
C SER A 109 -38.14 -21.92 31.68
#